data_AF-A0A844E009-F1
#
_entry.id   AF-A0A844E009-F1
#
_cell.length_a   1.000
_cell.length_b   1.000
_cell.length_c   1.000
_cell.angle_alpha   90.00
_cell.angle_beta   90.00
_cell.angle_gamma   90.00
#
_symmetry.space_group_name_H-M   'P 1'
#
loop_
_entity.id
_entity.type
_entity.pdbx_description
1 polymer ?
#
loop_
_entity_poly.entity_id
_entity_poly.type
_entity_poly.pdbx_seq_one_letter_code
_entity_poly.pdbx_strand_id
1 'polypeptide(L)'
;MRNKIYIATKTAATTPDEFWRQLETSLHLLRTDYLDLYQFHCVNQCYRPEDGTGMYECMLKAKEQGMIRHIGVTAHKIGIAEECVASGLYETMQFPFSYLSSVQELHLVEACSRQNMGFIAMKGLAGGLIHNSKAAMAYMTQFDNVLPIWGIQKISELEEWLSYMENTPSIDEEISAYIEKEKLELTGDFCRGCGYCMPCPAGIMINQCARMSLMLRRAPSAGWLTPQMQEEMKKIENCLECGQCMKKCPYELNTPELLKKNYEDYKKVLAGEVSVN
;
A
#
# COMPACT_ATOMS: atom_id res chain seq x y z
N MET A 1 -20.82 -1.18 21.78
CA MET A 1 -20.23 -1.64 20.50
C MET A 1 -18.97 -0.88 20.14
N ARG A 2 -18.95 0.47 20.24
CA ARG A 2 -17.76 1.28 19.91
C ARG A 2 -16.47 0.83 20.61
N ASN A 3 -16.57 0.39 21.86
CA ASN A 3 -15.47 -0.16 22.67
C ASN A 3 -14.98 -1.57 22.25
N LYS A 4 -15.60 -2.20 21.25
CA LYS A 4 -15.20 -3.50 20.70
C LYS A 4 -14.61 -3.39 19.29
N ILE A 5 -14.55 -2.19 18.73
CA ILE A 5 -14.11 -1.92 17.36
C ILE A 5 -12.96 -0.92 17.45
N TYR A 6 -11.88 -1.20 16.72
CA TYR A 6 -10.78 -0.25 16.55
C TYR A 6 -10.94 0.47 15.21
N ILE A 7 -11.03 1.80 15.25
CA ILE A 7 -11.13 2.65 14.07
C ILE A 7 -9.81 3.38 13.87
N ALA A 8 -9.16 3.08 12.73
CA ALA A 8 -7.97 3.77 12.29
C ALA A 8 -8.28 4.62 11.05
N THR A 9 -7.76 5.85 11.01
CA THR A 9 -7.78 6.71 9.82
C THR A 9 -6.49 7.51 9.72
N LYS A 10 -6.35 8.35 8.70
CA LYS A 10 -5.08 8.97 8.32
C LYS A 10 -5.27 10.39 7.84
N THR A 11 -4.24 11.22 7.98
CA THR A 11 -4.18 12.59 7.47
C THR A 11 -3.11 12.72 6.40
N ALA A 12 -3.45 13.38 5.29
CA ALA A 12 -2.46 13.78 4.27
C ALA A 12 -2.04 15.26 4.43
N ALA A 13 -2.49 15.91 5.51
CA ALA A 13 -2.18 17.30 5.78
C ALA A 13 -0.68 17.54 5.92
N THR A 14 -0.22 18.68 5.42
CA THR A 14 1.16 19.16 5.59
C THR A 14 1.22 20.49 6.34
N THR A 15 0.09 20.95 6.88
CA THR A 15 -0.01 22.17 7.70
C THR A 15 -0.94 21.92 8.90
N PRO A 16 -0.72 22.61 10.05
CA PRO A 16 -1.58 22.50 11.22
C PRO A 16 -3.06 22.78 10.94
N ASP A 17 -3.38 23.83 10.18
CA ASP A 17 -4.78 24.17 9.87
C ASP A 17 -5.48 23.07 9.08
N GLU A 18 -4.79 22.49 8.10
CA GLU A 18 -5.32 21.38 7.33
C GLU A 18 -5.46 20.11 8.18
N PHE A 19 -4.52 19.87 9.10
CA PHE A 19 -4.60 18.74 10.02
C PHE A 19 -5.90 18.76 10.83
N TRP A 20 -6.21 19.89 11.47
CA TRP A 20 -7.42 20.00 12.31
C TRP A 20 -8.69 19.84 11.48
N ARG A 21 -8.74 20.48 10.31
CA ARG A 21 -9.87 20.33 9.37
C ARG A 21 -10.07 18.88 8.92
N GLN A 22 -8.99 18.15 8.60
CA GLN A 22 -9.07 16.74 8.18
C GLN A 22 -9.46 15.82 9.34
N LEU A 23 -9.00 16.10 10.57
CA LEU A 23 -9.38 15.35 11.76
C LEU A 23 -10.88 15.52 12.06
N GLU A 24 -11.37 16.77 12.08
CA GLU A 24 -12.81 17.07 12.27
C GLU A 24 -13.67 16.40 11.19
N THR A 25 -13.24 16.49 9.92
CA THR A 25 -13.90 15.81 8.80
C THR A 25 -13.96 14.29 9.03
N SER A 26 -12.86 13.69 9.49
CA SER A 26 -12.80 12.24 9.75
C SER A 26 -13.78 11.83 10.84
N LEU A 27 -13.79 12.55 11.97
CA LEU A 27 -14.70 12.29 13.10
C LEU A 27 -16.17 12.45 12.68
N HIS A 28 -16.48 13.50 11.91
CA HIS A 28 -17.82 13.75 11.40
C HIS A 28 -18.31 12.64 10.47
N LEU A 29 -17.51 12.27 9.46
CA LEU A 29 -17.89 11.24 8.47
C LEU A 29 -17.98 9.85 9.09
N LEU A 30 -17.08 9.52 10.02
CA LEU A 30 -17.10 8.25 10.76
C LEU A 30 -18.12 8.23 11.90
N ARG A 31 -18.75 9.38 12.20
CA ARG A 31 -19.77 9.55 13.25
C ARG A 31 -19.29 9.06 14.62
N THR A 32 -18.07 9.44 14.98
CA THR A 32 -17.39 9.09 16.23
C THR A 32 -16.76 10.35 16.82
N ASP A 33 -16.65 10.38 18.14
CA ASP A 33 -16.01 11.44 18.92
C ASP A 33 -14.50 11.22 19.07
N TYR A 34 -14.03 9.98 18.89
CA TYR A 34 -12.61 9.66 18.89
C TYR A 34 -12.22 8.58 17.86
N LEU A 35 -10.94 8.60 17.49
CA LEU A 35 -10.25 7.57 16.70
C LEU A 35 -9.32 6.76 17.59
N ASP A 36 -9.26 5.44 17.40
CA ASP A 36 -8.30 4.62 18.12
C ASP A 36 -6.89 4.89 17.60
N LEU A 37 -6.73 5.01 16.28
CA LEU A 37 -5.43 5.29 15.66
C LEU A 37 -5.57 6.38 14.59
N TYR A 38 -4.78 7.45 14.71
CA TYR A 38 -4.65 8.47 13.67
C TYR A 38 -3.21 8.53 13.19
N GLN A 39 -3.03 8.52 11.87
CA GLN A 39 -1.71 8.34 11.26
C GLN A 39 -1.38 9.45 10.28
N PHE A 40 -0.12 9.91 10.26
CA PHE A 40 0.37 10.67 9.11
C PHE A 40 0.45 9.75 7.88
N HIS A 41 -0.13 10.18 6.76
CA HIS A 41 -0.28 9.36 5.55
C HIS A 41 0.89 9.57 4.58
N CYS A 42 1.59 8.50 4.23
CA CYS A 42 2.63 8.44 3.21
C CYS A 42 3.65 9.57 3.38
N VAL A 43 4.21 9.66 4.58
CA VAL A 43 5.16 10.71 4.90
C VAL A 43 6.43 10.59 4.05
N ASN A 44 7.00 11.73 3.70
CA ASN A 44 8.30 11.87 3.05
C ASN A 44 9.38 12.36 4.03
N GLN A 45 9.03 12.54 5.30
CA GLN A 45 9.91 12.93 6.40
C GLN A 45 9.37 12.34 7.71
N CYS A 46 10.23 12.19 8.72
CA CYS A 46 9.79 11.93 10.08
C CYS A 46 9.38 13.26 10.75
N TYR A 47 8.08 13.50 10.96
CA TYR A 47 7.64 14.64 11.79
C TYR A 47 8.08 14.44 13.25
N ARG A 48 8.48 15.51 13.93
CA ARG A 48 8.98 15.49 15.30
C ARG A 48 8.48 16.70 16.09
N PRO A 49 8.42 16.64 17.43
CA PRO A 49 8.27 17.84 18.23
C PRO A 49 9.35 18.86 17.87
N GLU A 50 8.96 20.13 17.78
CA GLU A 50 9.83 21.27 17.55
C GLU A 50 10.57 21.23 16.19
N ASP A 51 10.09 20.45 15.22
CA ASP A 51 10.65 20.37 13.86
C ASP A 51 10.31 21.59 12.97
N GLY A 52 9.57 22.56 13.52
CA GLY A 52 9.16 23.79 12.85
C GLY A 52 7.90 23.65 11.98
N THR A 53 7.38 22.42 11.78
CA THR A 53 6.15 22.19 11.00
C THR A 53 4.88 22.36 11.82
N GLY A 54 4.95 22.10 13.14
CA GLY A 54 3.79 22.10 14.04
C GLY A 54 2.91 20.84 13.91
N MET A 55 3.25 19.90 13.02
CA MET A 55 2.40 18.75 12.70
C MET A 55 2.34 17.75 13.86
N TYR A 56 3.49 17.47 14.48
CA TYR A 56 3.53 16.50 15.58
C TYR A 56 2.86 17.06 16.85
N GLU A 57 2.97 18.37 17.09
CA GLU A 57 2.24 19.08 18.15
C GLU A 57 0.72 18.96 17.97
N CYS A 58 0.24 18.99 16.73
CA CYS A 58 -1.19 18.78 16.46
C CYS A 58 -1.64 17.36 16.86
N MET A 59 -0.84 16.33 16.58
CA MET A 59 -1.11 14.96 17.05
C MET A 59 -1.12 14.88 18.58
N LEU A 60 -0.13 15.48 19.24
CA LEU A 60 -0.06 15.51 20.71
C LEU A 60 -1.29 16.19 21.32
N LYS A 61 -1.67 17.36 20.79
CA LYS A 61 -2.85 18.10 21.25
C LYS A 61 -4.15 17.36 20.97
N ALA A 62 -4.29 16.71 19.82
CA ALA A 62 -5.46 15.88 19.51
C ALA A 62 -5.57 14.68 20.47
N LYS A 63 -4.44 14.09 20.86
CA LYS A 63 -4.39 13.00 21.85
C LYS A 63 -4.74 13.49 23.25
N GLU A 64 -4.21 14.64 23.66
CA GLU A 64 -4.56 15.31 24.93
C GLU A 64 -6.07 15.62 25.02
N GLN A 65 -6.67 16.11 23.93
CA GLN A 65 -8.10 16.39 23.83
C GLN A 65 -8.97 15.12 23.74
N GLY A 66 -8.36 13.93 23.69
CA GLY A 66 -9.06 12.64 23.61
C GLY A 66 -9.68 12.33 22.25
N MET A 67 -9.40 13.15 21.22
CA MET A 67 -9.90 12.95 19.85
C MET A 67 -9.22 11.76 19.16
N ILE A 68 -7.99 11.44 19.55
CA ILE A 68 -7.25 10.26 19.09
C ILE A 68 -6.64 9.52 20.28
N ARG A 69 -6.49 8.20 20.20
CA ARG A 69 -5.84 7.40 21.26
C ARG A 69 -4.37 7.11 20.96
N HIS A 70 -4.06 6.76 19.72
CA HIS A 70 -2.72 6.39 19.29
C HIS A 70 -2.25 7.21 18.09
N ILE A 71 -0.97 7.56 18.08
CA ILE A 71 -0.29 8.27 16.99
C ILE A 71 0.51 7.25 16.18
N GLY A 72 0.17 7.09 14.90
CA GLY A 72 0.94 6.25 13.99
C GLY A 72 1.45 7.01 12.77
N VAL A 73 2.13 6.28 11.91
CA VAL A 73 2.70 6.83 10.68
C VAL A 73 2.66 5.78 9.59
N THR A 74 2.45 6.24 8.35
CA THR A 74 2.56 5.39 7.17
C THR A 74 3.62 5.95 6.24
N ALA A 75 4.45 5.06 5.70
CA ALA A 75 5.50 5.40 4.77
C ALA A 75 5.53 4.41 3.60
N HIS A 76 6.19 4.80 2.52
CA HIS A 76 6.47 3.90 1.41
C HIS A 76 7.95 3.87 1.01
N LYS A 77 8.76 4.81 1.51
CA LYS A 77 10.21 4.81 1.34
C LYS A 77 10.85 4.18 2.57
N ILE A 78 11.68 3.16 2.36
CA ILE A 78 12.28 2.39 3.45
C ILE A 78 13.09 3.27 4.41
N GLY A 79 13.92 4.17 3.89
CA GLY A 79 14.72 5.06 4.74
C GLY A 79 13.90 6.02 5.61
N ILE A 80 12.74 6.48 5.12
CA ILE A 80 11.81 7.30 5.94
C ILE A 80 11.13 6.44 7.01
N ALA A 81 10.77 5.20 6.68
CA ALA A 81 10.19 4.27 7.64
C ALA A 81 11.19 3.94 8.76
N GLU A 82 12.44 3.63 8.41
CA GLU A 82 13.53 3.39 9.36
C GLU A 82 13.77 4.62 10.26
N GLU A 83 13.77 5.83 9.70
CA GLU A 83 13.90 7.07 10.46
C GLU A 83 12.76 7.24 11.48
N CYS A 84 11.52 6.97 11.06
CA CYS A 84 10.35 7.03 11.93
C CYS A 84 10.42 6.00 13.06
N VAL A 85 10.86 4.76 12.76
CA VAL A 85 11.05 3.72 13.79
C VAL A 85 12.15 4.12 14.77
N ALA A 86 13.29 4.61 14.27
CA ALA A 86 14.42 5.03 15.10
C ALA A 86 14.09 6.25 15.98
N SER A 87 13.08 7.05 15.60
CA SER A 87 12.66 8.22 16.39
C SER A 87 12.04 7.87 17.75
N GLY A 88 11.44 6.69 17.89
CA GLY A 88 10.66 6.31 19.08
C GLY A 88 9.37 7.13 19.29
N LEU A 89 8.95 7.93 18.30
CA LEU A 89 7.81 8.86 18.43
C LEU A 89 6.45 8.25 18.06
N TYR A 90 6.43 7.11 17.39
CA TYR A 90 5.22 6.57 16.77
C TYR A 90 4.88 5.21 17.35
N GLU A 91 3.59 4.96 17.57
CA GLU A 91 3.09 3.73 18.18
C GLU A 91 2.88 2.63 17.13
N THR A 92 2.63 3.00 15.87
CA THR A 92 2.52 2.06 14.76
C THR A 92 3.21 2.54 13.48
N MET A 93 3.84 1.62 12.76
CA MET A 93 4.35 1.80 11.39
C MET A 93 3.45 1.03 10.45
N GLN A 94 2.78 1.72 9.52
CA GLN A 94 2.09 1.06 8.43
C GLN A 94 2.90 1.13 7.14
N PHE A 95 3.40 -0.02 6.68
CA PHE A 95 4.31 -0.10 5.54
C PHE A 95 3.92 -1.25 4.58
N PRO A 96 4.21 -1.16 3.26
CA PRO A 96 3.99 -2.26 2.34
C PRO A 96 4.78 -3.50 2.74
N PHE A 97 4.09 -4.61 2.99
CA PHE A 97 4.72 -5.86 3.38
C PHE A 97 3.96 -7.04 2.80
N SER A 98 4.67 -8.03 2.25
CA SER A 98 4.13 -9.27 1.67
C SER A 98 5.27 -10.28 1.50
N TYR A 99 5.01 -11.50 1.05
CA TYR A 99 6.13 -12.42 0.73
C TYR A 99 6.99 -11.96 -0.44
N LEU A 100 6.63 -10.90 -1.18
CA LEU A 100 7.49 -10.27 -2.18
C LEU A 100 8.43 -9.21 -1.59
N SER A 101 8.36 -8.97 -0.28
CA SER A 101 9.22 -8.03 0.44
C SER A 101 10.68 -8.48 0.43
N SER A 102 11.59 -7.51 0.34
CA SER A 102 13.02 -7.75 0.39
C SER A 102 13.50 -7.92 1.84
N VAL A 103 14.79 -8.22 1.98
CA VAL A 103 15.46 -8.29 3.28
C VAL A 103 15.36 -6.96 4.05
N GLN A 104 15.31 -5.82 3.36
CA GLN A 104 15.20 -4.52 4.03
C GLN A 104 13.85 -4.35 4.73
N GLU A 105 12.74 -4.76 4.12
CA GLU A 105 11.45 -4.72 4.78
C GLU A 105 11.35 -5.72 5.95
N LEU A 106 12.02 -6.87 5.86
CA LEU A 106 12.14 -7.80 7.00
C LEU A 106 12.87 -7.13 8.18
N HIS A 107 14.00 -6.47 7.93
CA HIS A 107 14.71 -5.72 8.96
C HIS A 107 13.87 -4.58 9.55
N LEU A 108 12.99 -3.93 8.76
CA LEU A 108 12.07 -2.92 9.26
C LEU A 108 11.05 -3.52 10.24
N VAL A 109 10.48 -4.70 9.93
CA VAL A 109 9.57 -5.42 10.84
C VAL A 109 10.28 -5.75 12.15
N GLU A 110 11.51 -6.26 12.09
CA GLU A 110 12.33 -6.56 13.27
C GLU A 110 12.69 -5.29 14.06
N ALA A 111 12.98 -4.18 13.39
CA ALA A 111 13.26 -2.90 14.03
C ALA A 111 12.03 -2.38 14.78
N CYS A 112 10.84 -2.50 14.20
CA CYS A 112 9.59 -2.15 14.88
C CYS A 112 9.39 -2.99 16.15
N SER A 113 9.60 -4.31 16.05
CA SER A 113 9.53 -5.22 17.21
C SER A 113 10.48 -4.80 18.33
N ARG A 114 11.75 -4.52 18.00
CA ARG A 114 12.77 -4.08 18.97
C ARG A 114 12.44 -2.75 19.64
N GLN A 115 11.71 -1.87 18.97
CA GLN A 115 11.28 -0.56 19.50
C GLN A 115 9.90 -0.60 20.17
N ASN A 116 9.30 -1.79 20.33
CA ASN A 116 7.93 -1.95 20.83
C ASN A 116 6.90 -1.13 20.03
N MET A 117 7.11 -1.06 18.71
CA MET A 117 6.24 -0.37 17.75
C MET A 117 5.45 -1.41 16.97
N GLY A 118 4.13 -1.24 16.89
CA GLY A 118 3.28 -2.15 16.12
C GLY A 118 3.54 -2.00 14.62
N PHE A 119 3.63 -3.11 13.89
CA PHE A 119 3.78 -3.08 12.44
C PHE A 119 2.46 -3.43 11.76
N ILE A 120 1.88 -2.50 10.99
CA ILE A 120 0.68 -2.75 10.20
C ILE A 120 1.09 -3.05 8.75
N ALA A 121 0.98 -4.32 8.35
CA ALA A 121 1.31 -4.74 6.99
C ALA A 121 0.19 -4.34 6.03
N MET A 122 0.42 -3.28 5.26
CA MET A 122 -0.46 -2.93 4.14
C MET A 122 0.03 -3.58 2.85
N LYS A 123 -0.88 -3.71 1.87
CA LYS A 123 -0.57 -4.34 0.57
C LYS A 123 -0.03 -5.77 0.69
N GLY A 124 -0.54 -6.55 1.64
CA GLY A 124 -0.24 -7.98 1.75
C GLY A 124 -0.50 -8.78 0.47
N LEU A 125 -1.42 -8.31 -0.37
CA LEU A 125 -1.73 -8.88 -1.69
C LEU A 125 -1.02 -8.17 -2.87
N ALA A 126 -0.02 -7.33 -2.60
CA ALA A 126 0.76 -6.58 -3.59
C ALA A 126 -0.08 -5.75 -4.61
N GLY A 127 -1.24 -5.24 -4.20
CA GLY A 127 -2.16 -4.51 -5.08
C GLY A 127 -3.01 -5.39 -5.99
N GLY A 128 -3.25 -6.64 -5.59
CA GLY A 128 -4.03 -7.63 -6.34
C GLY A 128 -3.18 -8.44 -7.31
N LEU A 129 -1.88 -8.61 -7.03
CA LEU A 129 -0.98 -9.43 -7.84
C LEU A 129 -0.73 -10.81 -7.21
N ILE A 130 -0.84 -10.84 -5.89
CA ILE A 130 -0.92 -12.05 -5.07
C ILE A 130 -2.39 -12.43 -4.96
N HIS A 131 -2.72 -13.64 -5.39
CA HIS A 131 -4.10 -14.13 -5.43
C HIS A 131 -4.38 -15.22 -4.39
N ASN A 132 -3.33 -15.88 -3.90
CA ASN A 132 -3.46 -16.93 -2.89
C ASN A 132 -3.47 -16.29 -1.49
N SER A 133 -4.67 -15.99 -1.00
CA SER A 133 -4.91 -15.44 0.33
C SER A 133 -4.38 -16.34 1.45
N LYS A 134 -4.49 -17.66 1.32
CA LYS A 134 -3.93 -18.64 2.28
C LYS A 134 -2.40 -18.49 2.39
N ALA A 135 -1.69 -18.40 1.26
CA ALA A 135 -0.24 -18.20 1.26
C ALA A 135 0.14 -16.82 1.83
N ALA A 136 -0.62 -15.78 1.51
CA ALA A 136 -0.41 -14.44 2.07
C ALA A 136 -0.62 -14.42 3.60
N MET A 137 -1.66 -15.07 4.10
CA MET A 137 -1.92 -15.20 5.54
C MET A 137 -0.82 -15.99 6.24
N ALA A 138 -0.49 -17.18 5.70
CA ALA A 138 0.57 -18.05 6.23
C ALA A 138 1.92 -17.33 6.31
N TYR A 139 2.22 -16.47 5.35
CA TYR A 139 3.42 -15.65 5.40
C TYR A 139 3.40 -14.65 6.56
N MET A 140 2.29 -13.94 6.75
CA MET A 140 2.14 -12.92 7.80
C MET A 140 2.20 -13.50 9.21
N THR A 141 1.66 -14.70 9.41
CA THR A 141 1.60 -15.36 10.72
C THR A 141 2.96 -15.81 11.25
N GLN A 142 4.02 -15.72 10.46
CA GLN A 142 5.40 -15.96 10.92
C GLN A 142 5.93 -14.82 11.80
N PHE A 143 5.24 -13.68 11.87
CA PHE A 143 5.71 -12.47 12.55
C PHE A 143 4.73 -12.06 13.66
N ASP A 144 5.14 -12.23 14.91
CA ASP A 144 4.30 -11.93 16.08
C ASP A 144 3.88 -10.45 16.20
N ASN A 145 4.66 -9.53 15.62
CA ASN A 145 4.43 -8.09 15.71
C ASN A 145 3.77 -7.48 14.45
N VAL A 146 3.31 -8.31 13.51
CA VAL A 146 2.70 -7.86 12.25
C VAL A 146 1.18 -8.02 12.28
N LEU A 147 0.47 -6.93 12.09
CA LEU A 147 -0.98 -6.89 11.87
C LEU A 147 -1.27 -6.63 10.38
N PRO A 148 -1.65 -7.65 9.59
CA PRO A 148 -2.03 -7.42 8.20
C PRO A 148 -3.39 -6.72 8.10
N ILE A 149 -3.52 -5.82 7.12
CA ILE A 149 -4.81 -5.23 6.72
C ILE A 149 -5.16 -5.64 5.28
N TRP A 150 -6.33 -6.25 5.13
CA TRP A 150 -6.77 -6.82 3.85
C TRP A 150 -7.82 -5.92 3.19
N GLY A 151 -7.68 -5.72 1.88
CA GLY A 151 -8.71 -5.07 1.07
C GLY A 151 -9.79 -6.08 0.70
N ILE A 152 -11.05 -5.70 0.91
CA ILE A 152 -12.20 -6.58 0.68
C ILE A 152 -13.18 -5.85 -0.24
N GLN A 153 -13.57 -6.51 -1.32
CA GLN A 153 -14.54 -6.02 -2.30
C GLN A 153 -15.81 -6.87 -2.33
N LYS A 154 -15.71 -8.15 -1.95
CA LYS A 154 -16.84 -9.10 -1.93
C LYS A 154 -17.00 -9.75 -0.57
N ILE A 155 -18.23 -10.12 -0.22
CA ILE A 155 -18.52 -10.84 1.03
C ILE A 155 -17.78 -12.18 1.09
N SER A 156 -17.66 -12.90 -0.02
CA SER A 156 -16.89 -14.16 -0.08
C SER A 156 -15.42 -13.99 0.31
N GLU A 157 -14.81 -12.84 -0.01
CA GLU A 157 -13.43 -12.53 0.39
C GLU A 157 -13.37 -12.28 1.90
N LEU A 158 -14.36 -11.58 2.47
CA LEU A 158 -14.46 -11.38 3.93
C LEU A 158 -14.61 -12.72 4.66
N GLU A 159 -15.51 -13.59 4.19
CA GLU A 159 -15.74 -14.92 4.76
C GLU A 159 -14.46 -15.76 4.75
N GLU A 160 -13.70 -15.73 3.64
CA GLU A 160 -12.42 -16.40 3.54
C GLU A 160 -11.41 -15.88 4.59
N TRP A 161 -11.21 -14.57 4.70
CA TRP A 161 -10.30 -14.00 5.69
C TRP A 161 -10.73 -14.29 7.13
N LEU A 162 -12.03 -14.27 7.42
CA LEU A 162 -12.56 -14.62 8.73
C LEU A 162 -12.34 -16.10 9.05
N SER A 163 -12.43 -17.00 8.07
CA SER A 163 -12.16 -18.43 8.27
C SER A 163 -10.73 -18.70 8.76
N TYR A 164 -9.76 -17.85 8.41
CA TYR A 164 -8.38 -17.95 8.88
C TYR A 164 -8.20 -17.50 10.33
N MET A 165 -9.17 -16.80 10.92
CA MET A 165 -9.16 -16.50 12.36
C MET A 165 -9.53 -17.71 13.20
N GLU A 166 -10.24 -18.68 12.61
CA GLU A 166 -10.57 -19.96 13.23
C GLU A 166 -9.52 -21.03 12.90
N ASN A 167 -9.08 -21.06 11.63
CA ASN A 167 -8.11 -22.03 11.11
C ASN A 167 -6.94 -21.30 10.47
N THR A 168 -6.03 -20.78 11.31
CA THR A 168 -4.91 -19.97 10.86
C THR A 168 -3.92 -20.78 10.02
N PRO A 169 -3.71 -20.42 8.74
CA PRO A 169 -2.71 -21.07 7.90
C PRO A 169 -1.29 -20.85 8.43
N SER A 170 -0.42 -21.84 8.31
CA SER A 170 1.02 -21.73 8.54
C SER A 170 1.79 -22.08 7.28
N ILE A 171 3.05 -21.65 7.18
CA ILE A 171 3.92 -22.07 6.08
C ILE A 171 4.18 -23.57 6.19
N ASP A 172 3.81 -24.31 5.15
CA ASP A 172 4.19 -25.70 4.90
C ASP A 172 4.99 -25.81 3.59
N GLU A 173 5.38 -27.04 3.21
CA GLU A 173 6.17 -27.27 1.99
C GLU A 173 5.43 -26.83 0.71
N GLU A 174 4.11 -27.03 0.66
CA GLU A 174 3.28 -26.67 -0.50
C GLU A 174 3.19 -25.15 -0.66
N ILE A 175 2.87 -24.44 0.42
CA ILE A 175 2.78 -22.97 0.44
C ILE A 175 4.15 -22.36 0.18
N SER A 176 5.22 -22.91 0.76
CA SER A 176 6.59 -22.44 0.52
C SER A 176 6.96 -22.56 -0.96
N ALA A 177 6.72 -23.73 -1.58
CA ALA A 177 6.97 -23.94 -3.01
C ALA A 177 6.12 -23.00 -3.89
N TYR A 178 4.86 -22.74 -3.52
CA TYR A 178 4.00 -21.78 -4.21
C TYR A 178 4.57 -20.36 -4.14
N ILE A 179 4.94 -19.90 -2.94
CA ILE A 179 5.51 -18.57 -2.72
C ILE A 179 6.80 -18.38 -3.52
N GLU A 180 7.72 -19.35 -3.50
CA GLU A 180 8.98 -19.25 -4.24
C GLU A 180 8.74 -19.20 -5.75
N LYS A 181 7.82 -20.02 -6.27
CA LYS A 181 7.43 -19.96 -7.68
C LYS A 181 6.88 -18.57 -8.05
N GLU A 182 5.97 -18.03 -7.23
CA GLU A 182 5.33 -16.75 -7.53
C GLU A 182 6.29 -15.56 -7.37
N LYS A 183 7.23 -15.61 -6.40
CA LYS A 183 8.32 -14.63 -6.29
C LYS A 183 9.12 -14.55 -7.59
N LEU A 184 9.48 -15.69 -8.19
CA LEU A 184 10.20 -15.73 -9.45
C LEU A 184 9.39 -15.11 -10.60
N GLU A 185 8.08 -15.34 -10.65
CA GLU A 185 7.18 -14.73 -11.65
C GLU A 185 7.00 -13.22 -11.47
N LEU A 186 7.06 -12.73 -10.22
CA LEU A 186 6.86 -11.32 -9.85
C LEU A 186 8.17 -10.59 -9.56
N THR A 187 9.31 -11.16 -9.94
CA THR A 187 10.62 -10.52 -9.79
C THR A 187 10.74 -9.33 -10.76
N GLY A 188 11.17 -8.19 -10.24
CA GLY A 188 11.50 -6.99 -11.01
C GLY A 188 10.59 -5.78 -10.76
N ASP A 189 10.66 -4.83 -11.69
CA ASP A 189 9.94 -3.56 -11.63
C ASP A 189 8.46 -3.73 -11.97
N PHE A 190 7.60 -3.77 -10.96
CA PHE A 190 6.16 -3.78 -11.16
C PHE A 190 5.41 -2.67 -10.44
N CYS A 191 4.41 -2.09 -11.11
CA CYS A 191 3.58 -1.07 -10.50
C CYS A 191 2.61 -1.68 -9.47
N ARG A 192 2.63 -1.15 -8.25
CA ARG A 192 1.74 -1.58 -7.15
C ARG A 192 0.35 -0.94 -7.17
N GLY A 193 0.01 -0.15 -8.20
CA GLY A 193 -1.31 0.49 -8.36
C GLY A 193 -1.66 1.60 -7.37
N CYS A 194 -0.68 2.15 -6.63
CA CYS A 194 -0.94 3.09 -5.52
C CYS A 194 -1.49 4.48 -5.91
N GLY A 195 -1.23 4.94 -7.13
CA GLY A 195 -1.73 6.23 -7.61
C GLY A 195 -0.92 7.48 -7.26
N TYR A 196 0.14 7.40 -6.47
CA TYR A 196 0.95 8.59 -6.09
C TYR A 196 1.59 9.33 -7.28
N CYS A 197 1.80 8.64 -8.39
CA CYS A 197 2.32 9.21 -9.63
C CYS A 197 1.33 10.17 -10.32
N MET A 198 0.06 10.22 -9.90
CA MET A 198 -1.00 10.99 -10.54
C MET A 198 -1.17 12.40 -9.93
N PRO A 199 -1.82 13.35 -10.65
CA PRO A 199 -2.20 13.26 -12.07
C PRO A 199 -0.97 13.32 -12.99
N CYS A 200 -1.07 12.66 -14.16
CA CYS A 200 -0.09 12.79 -15.22
C CYS A 200 -0.41 14.00 -16.10
N PRO A 201 0.56 14.88 -16.43
CA PRO A 201 0.30 16.04 -17.30
C PRO A 201 -0.12 15.64 -18.73
N ALA A 202 0.20 14.42 -19.17
CA ALA A 202 -0.25 13.86 -20.45
C ALA A 202 -1.63 13.16 -20.36
N GLY A 203 -2.29 13.20 -19.20
CA GLY A 203 -3.60 12.56 -19.01
C GLY A 203 -3.57 11.03 -18.91
N ILE A 204 -2.40 10.41 -18.77
CA ILE A 204 -2.25 8.95 -18.64
C ILE A 204 -2.69 8.49 -17.25
N MET A 205 -3.54 7.47 -17.18
CA MET A 205 -3.90 6.77 -15.92
C MET A 205 -2.78 5.80 -15.49
N ILE A 206 -1.67 6.36 -15.03
CA ILE A 206 -0.40 5.64 -14.80
C ILE A 206 -0.58 4.41 -13.89
N ASN A 207 -1.35 4.52 -12.81
CA ASN A 207 -1.49 3.43 -11.84
C ASN A 207 -2.12 2.16 -12.42
N GLN A 208 -2.93 2.27 -13.47
CA GLN A 208 -3.46 1.14 -14.22
C GLN A 208 -2.55 0.73 -15.38
N CYS A 209 -2.13 1.71 -16.18
CA CYS A 209 -1.31 1.45 -17.36
C CYS A 209 0.04 0.79 -17.03
N ALA A 210 0.71 1.22 -15.96
CA ALA A 210 2.03 0.72 -15.59
C ALA A 210 2.03 -0.69 -14.99
N ARG A 211 0.85 -1.30 -14.76
CA ARG A 211 0.71 -2.69 -14.29
C ARG A 211 0.01 -3.59 -15.30
N MET A 212 -0.26 -3.09 -16.51
CA MET A 212 -1.14 -3.74 -17.49
C MET A 212 -0.72 -5.16 -17.86
N SER A 213 0.57 -5.37 -18.15
CA SER A 213 1.12 -6.69 -18.49
C SER A 213 0.84 -7.73 -17.41
N LEU A 214 0.91 -7.35 -16.14
CA LEU A 214 0.59 -8.26 -15.05
C LEU A 214 -0.92 -8.47 -14.93
N MET A 215 -1.72 -7.44 -15.15
CA MET A 215 -3.17 -7.55 -15.10
C MET A 215 -3.74 -8.46 -16.18
N LEU A 216 -3.21 -8.42 -17.39
CA LEU A 216 -3.61 -9.34 -18.44
C LEU A 216 -3.29 -10.80 -18.10
N ARG A 217 -2.22 -11.07 -17.36
CA ARG A 217 -1.78 -12.44 -17.08
C ARG A 217 -2.29 -13.00 -15.75
N ARG A 218 -2.62 -12.13 -14.78
CA ARG A 218 -2.91 -12.56 -13.41
C ARG A 218 -4.31 -12.19 -12.94
N ALA A 219 -5.01 -11.30 -13.64
CA ALA A 219 -6.41 -10.99 -13.42
C ALA A 219 -7.22 -11.38 -14.66
N PRO A 220 -8.56 -11.49 -14.56
CA PRO A 220 -9.41 -11.75 -15.73
C PRO A 220 -9.17 -10.69 -16.83
N SER A 221 -8.53 -11.08 -17.95
CA SER A 221 -8.02 -10.11 -18.93
C SER A 221 -9.11 -9.35 -19.67
N ALA A 222 -10.30 -9.94 -19.80
CA ALA A 222 -11.43 -9.33 -20.52
C ALA A 222 -11.75 -7.91 -20.02
N GLY A 223 -11.66 -7.65 -18.71
CA GLY A 223 -11.88 -6.33 -18.13
C GLY A 223 -10.81 -5.29 -18.52
N TRP A 224 -9.62 -5.76 -18.88
CA TRP A 224 -8.47 -4.95 -19.26
C TRP A 224 -8.31 -4.79 -20.79
N LEU A 225 -9.12 -5.51 -21.58
CA LEU A 225 -9.11 -5.47 -23.05
C LEU A 225 -10.30 -4.69 -23.63
N THR A 226 -11.10 -4.03 -22.78
CA THR A 226 -12.25 -3.22 -23.21
C THR A 226 -11.83 -2.04 -24.10
N PRO A 227 -12.71 -1.53 -25.00
CA PRO A 227 -12.39 -0.37 -25.83
C PRO A 227 -11.94 0.85 -25.02
N GLN A 228 -12.55 1.07 -23.86
CA GLN A 228 -12.13 2.13 -22.93
C GLN A 228 -10.69 1.93 -22.45
N MET A 229 -10.32 0.71 -22.05
CA MET A 229 -8.96 0.45 -21.59
C MET A 229 -7.93 0.55 -22.73
N GLN A 230 -8.31 0.18 -23.95
CA GLN A 230 -7.46 0.38 -25.12
C GLN A 230 -7.18 1.87 -25.39
N GLU A 231 -8.20 2.72 -25.24
CA GLU A 231 -8.04 4.17 -25.33
C GLU A 231 -7.13 4.71 -24.22
N GLU A 232 -7.31 4.26 -22.98
CA GLU A 232 -6.43 4.63 -21.86
C GLU A 232 -4.98 4.21 -22.09
N MET A 233 -4.74 2.97 -22.56
CA MET A 233 -3.39 2.49 -22.89
C MET A 233 -2.77 3.28 -24.05
N LYS A 234 -3.56 3.66 -25.06
CA LYS A 234 -3.06 4.46 -26.19
C LYS A 234 -2.55 5.84 -25.78
N LYS A 235 -3.05 6.43 -24.68
CA LYS A 235 -2.53 7.71 -24.16
C LYS A 235 -1.04 7.67 -23.82
N ILE A 236 -0.45 6.49 -23.62
CA ILE A 236 0.99 6.31 -23.40
C ILE A 236 1.82 6.85 -24.57
N GLU A 237 1.29 6.86 -25.80
CA GLU A 237 1.95 7.47 -26.97
C GLU A 237 2.20 8.99 -26.78
N ASN A 238 1.44 9.65 -25.91
CA ASN A 238 1.58 11.07 -25.58
C ASN A 238 2.46 11.32 -24.36
N CYS A 239 3.20 10.32 -23.86
CA CYS A 239 4.10 10.48 -22.72
C CYS A 239 5.15 11.57 -23.03
N LEU A 240 5.19 12.61 -22.19
CA LEU A 240 6.12 13.73 -22.35
C LEU A 240 7.55 13.42 -21.85
N GLU A 241 7.80 12.21 -21.34
CA GLU A 241 9.05 11.80 -20.69
C GLU A 241 9.55 12.76 -19.58
N CYS A 242 8.64 13.55 -18.99
CA CYS A 242 8.99 14.61 -18.03
C CYS A 242 9.55 14.13 -16.67
N GLY A 243 9.53 12.82 -16.39
CA GLY A 243 10.05 12.22 -15.16
C GLY A 243 9.27 12.54 -13.87
N GLN A 244 8.15 13.28 -13.92
CA GLN A 244 7.39 13.66 -12.72
C GLN A 244 6.85 12.44 -11.94
N CYS A 245 6.42 11.40 -12.65
CA CYS A 245 5.93 10.17 -12.05
C CYS A 245 7.02 9.41 -11.29
N MET A 246 8.25 9.39 -11.79
CA MET A 246 9.39 8.74 -11.13
C MET A 246 9.70 9.38 -9.78
N LYS A 247 9.72 10.73 -9.73
CA LYS A 247 9.97 11.49 -8.49
C LYS A 247 8.93 11.20 -7.39
N LYS A 248 7.71 10.85 -7.79
CA LYS A 248 6.59 10.51 -6.89
C LYS A 248 6.47 9.02 -6.60
N CYS A 249 7.11 8.16 -7.38
CA CYS A 249 7.03 6.72 -7.19
C CYS A 249 7.84 6.33 -5.95
N PRO A 250 7.21 5.75 -4.90
CA PRO A 250 7.95 5.41 -3.71
C PRO A 250 8.81 4.14 -3.86
N TYR A 251 8.59 3.39 -4.94
CA TYR A 251 9.36 2.20 -5.31
C TYR A 251 10.42 2.50 -6.37
N GLU A 252 10.65 3.79 -6.66
CA GLU A 252 11.71 4.27 -7.57
C GLU A 252 11.67 3.70 -8.99
N LEU A 253 10.49 3.19 -9.41
CA LEU A 253 10.28 2.62 -10.73
C LEU A 253 10.55 3.66 -11.82
N ASN A 254 11.27 3.24 -12.86
CA ASN A 254 11.34 3.98 -14.13
C ASN A 254 9.99 3.89 -14.85
N THR A 255 9.05 4.71 -14.39
CA THR A 255 7.64 4.66 -14.79
C THR A 255 7.43 4.92 -16.28
N PRO A 256 8.13 5.88 -16.95
CA PRO A 256 8.03 6.05 -18.41
C PRO A 256 8.42 4.79 -19.19
N GLU A 257 9.56 4.16 -18.84
CA GLU A 257 10.00 2.93 -19.50
C GLU A 257 9.04 1.78 -19.22
N LEU A 258 8.56 1.66 -17.98
CA LEU A 258 7.57 0.66 -17.61
C LEU A 258 6.26 0.83 -18.41
N LEU A 259 5.76 2.06 -18.57
CA LEU A 259 4.58 2.34 -19.39
C LEU A 259 4.79 1.91 -20.85
N LYS A 260 5.93 2.26 -21.43
CA LYS A 260 6.28 1.87 -22.81
C LYS A 260 6.32 0.35 -22.97
N LYS A 261 7.00 -0.36 -22.07
CA LYS A 261 7.06 -1.83 -22.05
C LYS A 261 5.67 -2.45 -21.93
N ASN A 262 4.84 -1.95 -21.02
CA ASN A 262 3.46 -2.42 -20.85
C ASN A 262 2.61 -2.15 -22.11
N TYR A 263 2.80 -1.02 -22.79
CA TYR A 263 2.05 -0.69 -24.00
C TYR A 263 2.45 -1.58 -25.19
N GLU A 264 3.75 -1.81 -25.37
CA GLU A 264 4.24 -2.75 -26.41
C GLU A 264 3.69 -4.15 -26.20
N ASP A 265 3.72 -4.64 -24.96
CA ASP A 265 3.12 -5.94 -24.60
C ASP A 265 1.60 -5.96 -24.86
N TYR A 266 0.90 -4.90 -24.47
CA TYR A 266 -0.54 -4.77 -24.69
C TYR A 266 -0.91 -4.84 -26.18
N LYS A 267 -0.14 -4.19 -27.06
CA LYS A 267 -0.34 -4.26 -28.52
C LYS A 267 -0.17 -5.68 -29.05
N LYS A 268 0.83 -6.42 -28.56
CA LYS A 268 1.04 -7.84 -28.95
C LYS A 268 -0.12 -8.73 -28.53
N VAL A 269 -0.67 -8.50 -27.34
CA VAL A 269 -1.86 -9.22 -26.87
C VAL A 269 -3.07 -8.91 -27.75
N LEU A 270 -3.31 -7.65 -28.11
CA LEU A 270 -4.39 -7.26 -29.03
C LEU A 270 -4.22 -7.84 -30.45
N ALA A 271 -2.97 -7.99 -30.90
CA ALA A 271 -2.65 -8.61 -32.19
C ALA A 271 -2.75 -10.15 -32.18
N GLY A 272 -2.99 -10.76 -31.01
CA GLY A 272 -3.04 -12.22 -30.86
C GLY A 272 -1.66 -12.90 -30.87
N GLU A 273 -0.57 -12.14 -30.78
CA GLU A 273 0.80 -12.68 -30.72
C GLU A 273 1.13 -13.28 -29.35
N VAL A 274 0.42 -12.83 -28.30
CA VAL A 274 0.60 -13.27 -26.92
C VAL A 274 -0.75 -13.64 -26.33
N SER A 275 -0.86 -14.87 -25.82
CA SER A 275 -2.07 -15.35 -25.14
C SER A 275 -2.09 -14.87 -23.67
N VAL A 276 -3.29 -14.57 -23.18
CA VAL A 276 -3.55 -14.05 -21.83
C VAL A 276 -4.81 -14.73 -21.23
N ASN A 277 -5.00 -14.59 -19.92
CA ASN A 277 -5.99 -15.35 -19.14
C ASN A 277 -7.41 -14.80 -19.23
#